data_AF-A0A9J6R9U9-F1
#
_entry.id   AF-A0A9J6R9U9-F1
#
_cell.length_a   1.000
_cell.length_b   1.000
_cell.length_c   1.000
_cell.angle_alpha   90.00
_cell.angle_beta   90.00
_cell.angle_gamma   90.00
#
_symmetry.space_group_name_H-M   'P 1'
#
loop_
_entity.id
_entity.type
_entity.pdbx_description
1 polymer ?
#
loop_
_entity_poly.entity_id
_entity_poly.type
_entity_poly.pdbx_seq_one_letter_code
_entity_poly.pdbx_strand_id
1 'polypeptide(L)'
;MKKINPWLFLCFGLYPLGLYQLGVGEVKLKKEMLILSVITLSLWAILYVIHLLTLLNLLITLLFILVPYFLGRFGHLIFSED
;
A
#
# COMPACT_ATOMS: atom_id res chain seq x y z
N MET A 1 -25.42 -15.97 3.12
CA MET A 1 -24.21 -15.54 2.39
C MET A 1 -23.85 -14.12 2.85
N LYS A 2 -22.70 -13.93 3.50
CA LYS A 2 -22.25 -12.59 3.93
C LYS A 2 -21.97 -11.75 2.67
N LYS A 3 -22.69 -10.64 2.48
CA LYS A 3 -22.41 -9.67 1.42
C LYS A 3 -21.03 -9.06 1.72
N ILE A 4 -20.01 -9.49 0.97
CA ILE A 4 -18.70 -8.84 0.99
C ILE A 4 -18.91 -7.42 0.47
N ASN A 5 -18.52 -6.44 1.28
CA ASN A 5 -18.69 -5.04 0.94
C ASN A 5 -17.82 -4.72 -0.29
N PRO A 6 -18.36 -4.21 -1.41
CA PRO A 6 -17.57 -3.96 -2.61
C PRO A 6 -16.42 -2.96 -2.37
N TRP A 7 -16.59 -2.09 -1.38
CA TRP A 7 -15.54 -1.20 -0.86
C TRP A 7 -14.34 -1.96 -0.28
N LEU A 8 -14.55 -3.08 0.38
CA LEU A 8 -13.45 -3.96 0.85
C LEU A 8 -12.69 -4.55 -0.33
N PHE A 9 -13.37 -4.90 -1.42
CA PHE A 9 -12.71 -5.45 -2.61
C PHE A 9 -11.88 -4.40 -3.34
N LEU A 10 -12.35 -3.15 -3.43
CA LEU A 10 -11.58 -2.03 -3.96
C LEU A 10 -10.35 -1.72 -3.10
N CYS A 11 -10.51 -1.68 -1.78
CA CYS A 11 -9.41 -1.45 -0.85
C CYS A 11 -8.40 -2.61 -0.79
N PHE A 12 -8.82 -3.86 -0.98
CA PHE A 12 -7.91 -5.01 -0.96
C PHE A 12 -7.34 -5.38 -2.33
N GLY A 13 -8.01 -5.04 -3.44
CA GLY A 13 -7.58 -5.39 -4.79
C GLY A 13 -6.80 -4.29 -5.50
N LEU A 14 -7.35 -3.07 -5.55
CA LEU A 14 -6.73 -1.98 -6.33
C LEU A 14 -5.57 -1.31 -5.61
N TYR A 15 -5.66 -1.21 -4.29
CA TYR A 15 -4.66 -0.50 -3.49
C TYR A 15 -3.31 -1.22 -3.47
N PRO A 16 -3.20 -2.54 -3.22
CA PRO A 16 -1.93 -3.25 -3.32
C PRO A 16 -1.38 -3.26 -4.75
N LEU A 17 -2.25 -3.32 -5.76
CA LEU A 17 -1.86 -3.31 -7.16
C LEU A 17 -1.23 -1.96 -7.56
N GLY A 18 -1.78 -0.85 -7.09
CA GLY A 18 -1.21 0.48 -7.30
C GLY A 18 0.16 0.66 -6.62
N LEU A 19 0.34 0.10 -5.42
CA LEU A 19 1.63 0.10 -4.72
C LEU A 19 2.66 -0.80 -5.41
N TYR A 20 2.22 -1.95 -5.93
CA TYR A 20 3.06 -2.82 -6.75
C TYR A 20 3.54 -2.11 -8.01
N GLN A 21 2.64 -1.48 -8.76
CA GLN A 21 3.00 -0.69 -9.96
C GLN A 21 3.92 0.49 -9.64
N LEU A 22 3.76 1.10 -8.47
CA LEU A 22 4.66 2.16 -8.02
C LEU A 22 6.07 1.63 -7.73
N GLY A 23 6.21 0.39 -7.24
CA GLY A 23 7.52 -0.27 -7.09
C GLY A 23 8.13 -0.72 -8.42
N VAL A 24 7.30 -1.03 -9.41
CA VAL A 24 7.72 -1.45 -10.77
C VAL A 24 8.00 -0.26 -11.69
N GLY A 25 7.41 0.90 -11.45
CA GLY A 25 7.59 2.07 -12.31
C GLY A 25 8.99 2.67 -12.20
N GLU A 26 9.46 3.33 -13.27
CA GLU A 26 10.69 4.13 -13.27
C GLU A 26 10.52 5.49 -12.57
N VAL A 27 9.64 5.57 -11.57
CA VAL A 27 9.46 6.81 -10.84
C VAL A 27 10.71 7.04 -10.00
N LYS A 28 11.23 8.28 -10.00
CA LYS A 28 12.39 8.61 -9.15
C LYS A 28 12.08 8.23 -7.70
N LEU A 29 12.98 7.49 -7.06
CA LEU A 29 12.86 6.97 -5.68
C LEU A 29 12.37 8.04 -4.67
N LYS A 30 12.81 9.29 -4.83
CA LYS A 30 12.34 10.44 -4.02
C LYS A 30 10.84 10.72 -4.16
N LYS A 31 10.27 10.60 -5.36
CA LYS A 31 8.83 10.77 -5.62
C LYS A 31 8.03 9.57 -5.13
N GLU A 32 8.55 8.35 -5.29
CA GLU A 32 7.92 7.13 -4.76
C GLU A 32 7.74 7.21 -3.24
N MET A 33 8.79 7.56 -2.51
CA MET A 33 8.74 7.73 -1.05
C MET A 33 7.74 8.83 -0.62
N LEU A 34 7.62 9.91 -1.40
CA LEU A 34 6.67 10.97 -1.12
C LEU A 34 5.23 10.51 -1.32
N ILE A 35 4.95 9.74 -2.39
CA ILE A 35 3.62 9.18 -2.62
C ILE A 35 3.28 8.16 -1.52
N LEU A 36 4.23 7.29 -1.16
CA LEU A 36 4.05 6.29 -0.09
C LEU A 36 3.74 6.96 1.25
N SER A 37 4.45 8.04 1.60
CA SER A 37 4.26 8.74 2.87
C SER A 37 2.91 9.44 2.94
N VAL A 38 2.48 10.13 1.87
CA VAL A 38 1.16 10.78 1.79
C VAL A 38 0.05 9.77 1.95
N ILE A 39 0.15 8.62 1.26
CA ILE A 39 -0.85 7.56 1.35
C ILE A 39 -0.90 6.99 2.78
N THR A 40 0.25 6.72 3.39
CA THR A 40 0.34 6.15 4.74
C THR A 40 -0.25 7.10 5.78
N LEU A 41 0.10 8.38 5.72
CA LEU A 41 -0.44 9.41 6.61
C LEU A 41 -1.96 9.57 6.45
N SER A 42 -2.46 9.52 5.23
CA SER A 42 -3.91 9.64 4.97
C SER A 42 -4.68 8.46 5.58
N LEU A 43 -4.16 7.23 5.46
CA LEU A 43 -4.74 6.05 6.09
C LEU A 43 -4.73 6.15 7.61
N TRP A 44 -3.62 6.62 8.20
CA TRP A 44 -3.53 6.80 9.64
C TRP A 44 -4.49 7.86 10.17
N ALA A 45 -4.66 8.98 9.44
CA ALA A 45 -5.64 10.00 9.78
C ALA A 45 -7.07 9.44 9.77
N ILE A 46 -7.43 8.63 8.77
CA ILE A 46 -8.74 7.96 8.72
C ILE A 46 -8.91 6.99 9.90
N LEU A 47 -7.90 6.14 10.16
CA LEU A 47 -7.91 5.19 11.28
C LEU A 47 -8.03 5.88 12.64
N TYR A 48 -7.42 7.05 12.78
CA TYR A 48 -7.54 7.88 13.97
C TYR A 48 -8.96 8.41 14.17
N VAL A 49 -9.57 8.96 13.11
CA VAL A 49 -10.93 9.52 13.15
C VAL A 49 -11.98 8.45 13.51
N ILE A 50 -11.81 7.21 13.05
CA ILE A 50 -12.72 6.12 13.37
C ILE A 50 -12.39 5.39 14.68
N HIS A 51 -11.47 5.93 15.49
CA HIS A 51 -11.01 5.36 16.77
C HIS A 51 -10.51 3.91 16.69
N LEU A 52 -10.04 3.48 15.52
CA LEU A 52 -9.42 2.16 15.31
C LEU A 52 -7.89 2.24 15.36
N LEU A 53 -7.33 3.32 15.88
CA LEU A 53 -5.88 3.48 15.97
C LEU A 53 -5.35 2.67 17.17
N THR A 54 -5.03 1.40 16.92
CA THR A 54 -4.29 0.54 17.84
C THR A 54 -2.91 0.24 17.27
N LEU A 55 -1.96 -0.12 18.14
CA LEU A 55 -0.61 -0.52 17.72
C LEU A 55 -0.63 -1.71 16.73
N LEU A 56 -1.58 -2.62 16.91
CA LEU A 56 -1.81 -3.72 15.97
C LEU A 56 -2.29 -3.22 14.60
N ASN A 57 -3.24 -2.29 14.55
CA ASN A 57 -3.77 -1.75 13.29
C ASN A 57 -2.74 -0.91 12.54
N LEU A 58 -1.83 -0.24 13.25
CA LEU A 58 -0.67 0.45 12.68
C LEU A 58 0.32 -0.54 12.04
N LEU A 59 0.63 -1.64 12.73
CA LEU A 59 1.50 -2.70 12.18
C LEU A 59 0.88 -3.33 10.92
N ILE A 60 -0.41 -3.64 10.97
CA ILE A 60 -1.13 -4.24 9.85
C ILE A 60 -1.16 -3.28 8.65
N THR A 61 -1.42 -1.98 8.86
CA THR A 61 -1.39 -1.00 7.76
C THR A 61 -0.01 -0.85 7.16
N LEU A 62 1.05 -0.82 7.97
CA LEU A 62 2.42 -0.80 7.47
C LEU A 62 2.74 -2.04 6.62
N LEU A 63 2.39 -3.24 7.09
CA LEU A 63 2.58 -4.47 6.34
C LEU A 63 1.78 -4.44 5.02
N PHE A 64 0.55 -3.96 5.06
CA PHE A 64 -0.32 -3.87 3.89
C PHE A 64 0.21 -2.92 2.81
N ILE A 65 0.99 -1.91 3.20
CA ILE A 65 1.62 -0.95 2.28
C ILE A 65 2.98 -1.47 1.79
N LEU A 66 3.82 -1.92 2.72
CA LEU A 66 5.20 -2.29 2.44
C LEU A 66 5.31 -3.58 1.63
N VAL A 67 4.50 -4.60 1.92
CA VAL A 67 4.57 -5.89 1.23
C VAL A 67 4.37 -5.77 -0.28
N PRO A 68 3.26 -5.18 -0.80
CA PRO A 68 3.09 -5.03 -2.24
C PRO A 68 4.12 -4.09 -2.89
N TYR A 69 4.55 -3.05 -2.18
CA TYR A 69 5.59 -2.13 -2.66
C TYR A 69 6.94 -2.84 -2.84
N PHE A 70 7.40 -3.59 -1.84
CA PHE A 70 8.65 -4.33 -1.93
C PHE A 70 8.56 -5.46 -2.96
N LEU A 71 7.43 -6.15 -3.07
CA LEU A 71 7.21 -7.12 -4.14
C LEU A 71 7.36 -6.49 -5.53
N GLY A 72 6.82 -5.29 -5.73
CA GLY A 72 6.99 -4.53 -6.98
C GLY A 72 8.44 -4.14 -7.22
N ARG A 73 9.12 -3.62 -6.20
CA ARG A 73 10.52 -3.15 -6.32
C ARG A 73 11.51 -4.27 -6.54
N PHE A 74 11.40 -5.38 -5.79
CA PHE A 74 12.24 -6.56 -5.98
C PHE A 74 11.91 -7.28 -7.29
N GLY A 75 10.64 -7.37 -7.65
CA GLY A 75 10.22 -7.90 -8.96
C GLY A 75 10.86 -7.11 -10.10
N HIS A 76 10.77 -5.78 -10.09
CA HIS A 76 11.41 -4.95 -11.10
C HIS A 76 12.93 -5.12 -11.15
N LEU A 77 13.61 -5.16 -9.99
CA LEU A 77 15.06 -5.36 -9.96
C LEU A 77 15.50 -6.73 -10.51
N ILE A 78 14.69 -7.78 -10.32
CA ILE A 78 14.99 -9.13 -10.80
C ILE A 78 14.64 -9.30 -12.29
N PHE A 79 13.58 -8.67 -12.78
CA PHE A 79 13.07 -8.84 -14.16
C PHE A 79 13.54 -7.76 -15.14
N SER A 80 14.21 -6.70 -14.67
CA SER A 80 14.76 -5.63 -15.51
C SER A 80 16.24 -5.83 -15.85
N GLU A 81 16.83 -6.98 -15.48
CA GLU A 81 18.22 -7.37 -15.80
C GLU A 81 18.36 -8.18 -17.10
N ASP A 82 17.28 -8.40 -17.85
CA ASP A 82 17.26 -9.00 -19.20
C ASP A 82 17.05 -7.94 -20.31
#